data_AF-A0A1R3V9T7-F1
#
_entry.id   AF-A0A1R3V9T7-F1
#
_cell.length_a   1.000
_cell.length_b   1.000
_cell.length_c   1.000
_cell.angle_alpha   90.00
_cell.angle_beta   90.00
_cell.angle_gamma   90.00
#
_symmetry.space_group_name_H-M   'P 1'
#
loop_
_entity.id
_entity.type
_entity.pdbx_description
1 polymer ?
#
loop_
_entity_poly.entity_id
_entity_poly.type
_entity_poly.pdbx_seq_one_letter_code
_entity_poly.pdbx_strand_id
1 'polypeptide(L)'
;MKGVEAYHLTGSDDYQSYVAAHADADQSTPAKVARHYADKIRTTLALLDCEVHSFLPRMRDDAYGEFQAACSRSLLSSTAVDLRQNPALFDAVQAIACTNRMLATSAPIAAAPLGQHL
;
A
#
# COMPACT_ATOMS: atom_id res chain seq x y z
N MET A 1 29.01 -4.03 18.60
CA MET A 1 27.94 -3.13 19.12
C MET A 1 28.57 -1.98 19.90
N LYS A 2 28.03 -0.75 19.82
CA LYS A 2 28.56 0.43 20.54
C LYS A 2 28.02 0.59 21.98
N GLY A 3 27.42 -0.45 22.55
CA GLY A 3 26.83 -0.39 23.90
C GLY A 3 25.57 0.48 24.01
N VAL A 4 24.96 0.85 22.88
CA VAL A 4 23.69 1.61 22.84
C VAL A 4 22.53 0.64 22.75
N GLU A 5 21.46 0.96 23.48
CA GLU A 5 20.17 0.28 23.33
C GLU A 5 19.60 0.62 21.94
N ALA A 6 19.27 -0.41 21.16
CA ALA A 6 18.75 -0.26 19.82
C ALA A 6 17.56 -1.20 19.63
N TYR A 7 16.45 -0.65 19.16
CA TYR A 7 15.23 -1.41 18.89
C TYR A 7 15.04 -1.58 17.39
N HIS A 8 14.97 -2.83 16.94
CA HIS A 8 14.61 -3.14 15.56
C HIS A 8 13.09 -3.34 15.48
N LEU A 9 12.42 -2.34 14.90
CA LEU A 9 10.97 -2.32 14.69
C LEU A 9 10.69 -2.50 13.19
N THR A 10 9.79 -3.42 12.86
CA THR A 10 9.34 -3.65 11.48
C THR A 10 7.88 -4.12 11.47
N GLY A 11 7.34 -4.44 10.30
CA GLY A 11 5.96 -4.87 10.16
C GLY A 11 5.61 -5.22 8.72
N SER A 12 4.33 -5.46 8.47
CA SER A 12 3.80 -5.71 7.14
C SER A 12 3.01 -4.52 6.60
N ASP A 13 3.03 -4.37 5.27
CA ASP A 13 2.19 -3.43 4.56
C ASP A 13 0.92 -4.11 4.02
N ASP A 14 -0.12 -4.09 4.85
CA ASP A 14 -1.33 -4.89 4.63
C ASP A 14 -2.40 -4.20 3.77
N TYR A 15 -2.34 -2.88 3.57
CA TYR A 15 -3.39 -2.09 2.91
C TYR A 15 -3.07 -1.72 1.46
N GLN A 16 -1.98 -2.21 0.89
CA GLN A 16 -1.61 -1.92 -0.50
C GLN A 16 -2.54 -2.60 -1.49
N SER A 17 -2.67 -1.99 -2.67
CA SER A 17 -3.51 -2.49 -3.78
C SER A 17 -3.14 -3.92 -4.21
N TYR A 18 -1.87 -4.33 -4.08
CA TYR A 18 -1.46 -5.70 -4.41
C TYR A 18 -2.04 -6.74 -3.45
N VAL A 19 -2.34 -6.39 -2.19
CA VAL A 19 -2.96 -7.33 -1.23
C VAL A 19 -4.38 -7.67 -1.68
N ALA A 20 -5.14 -6.67 -2.14
CA ALA A 20 -6.46 -6.87 -2.73
C ALA A 20 -6.38 -7.69 -4.03
N ALA A 21 -5.43 -7.39 -4.91
CA ALA A 21 -5.23 -8.14 -6.15
C ALA A 21 -4.87 -9.61 -5.90
N HIS A 22 -4.02 -9.90 -4.93
CA HIS A 22 -3.71 -11.27 -4.52
C HIS A 22 -4.92 -11.97 -3.88
N ALA A 23 -5.71 -11.25 -3.08
CA ALA A 23 -6.92 -11.82 -2.50
C ALA A 23 -7.93 -12.24 -3.56
N ASP A 24 -8.10 -11.43 -4.61
CA ASP A 24 -8.97 -11.76 -5.75
C ASP A 24 -8.46 -12.99 -6.51
N ALA A 25 -7.18 -12.97 -6.91
CA ALA A 25 -6.54 -14.07 -7.62
C ALA A 25 -6.59 -15.41 -6.84
N ASP A 26 -6.42 -15.35 -5.51
CA ASP A 26 -6.42 -16.52 -4.64
C ASP A 26 -7.83 -16.91 -4.15
N GLN A 27 -8.89 -16.24 -4.62
CA GLN A 27 -10.28 -16.41 -4.13
C GLN A 27 -10.37 -16.36 -2.60
N SER A 28 -9.66 -15.41 -2.01
CA SER A 28 -9.43 -15.26 -0.58
C SER A 28 -9.90 -13.88 -0.10
N THR A 29 -9.46 -13.47 1.09
CA THR A 29 -9.73 -12.13 1.61
C THR A 29 -8.42 -11.37 1.82
N PRO A 30 -8.41 -10.02 1.72
CA PRO A 30 -7.21 -9.23 2.00
C PRO A 30 -6.61 -9.53 3.37
N ALA A 31 -7.45 -9.74 4.39
CA ALA A 31 -7.00 -10.12 5.74
C ALA A 31 -6.27 -11.48 5.79
N LYS A 32 -6.74 -12.48 5.03
CA LYS A 32 -6.07 -13.78 4.93
C LYS A 32 -4.74 -13.66 4.20
N VAL A 33 -4.69 -12.91 3.10
CA VAL A 33 -3.46 -12.67 2.32
C VAL A 33 -2.43 -11.90 3.15
N ALA A 34 -2.83 -10.80 3.78
CA ALA A 34 -1.99 -10.01 4.66
C ALA A 34 -1.39 -10.87 5.79
N ARG A 35 -2.22 -11.67 6.46
CA ARG A 35 -1.77 -12.62 7.49
C ARG A 35 -0.75 -13.61 6.94
N HIS A 36 -1.06 -14.24 5.81
CA HIS A 36 -0.19 -15.24 5.21
C HIS A 36 1.21 -14.67 4.92
N TYR A 37 1.27 -13.50 4.29
CA TYR A 37 2.54 -12.89 3.94
C TYR A 37 3.26 -12.27 5.15
N ALA A 38 2.56 -11.76 6.15
CA ALA A 38 3.17 -11.33 7.42
C ALA A 38 3.89 -12.50 8.12
N ASP A 39 3.27 -13.68 8.17
CA ASP A 39 3.88 -14.89 8.73
C ASP A 39 5.11 -15.33 7.92
N LYS A 40 5.07 -15.22 6.59
CA LYS A 40 6.24 -15.49 5.72
C LYS A 40 7.37 -14.48 5.94
N ILE A 41 7.07 -13.19 6.07
CA ILE A 41 8.08 -12.16 6.34
C ILE A 41 8.79 -12.46 7.67
N ARG A 42 8.05 -12.75 8.73
CA ARG A 42 8.63 -13.12 10.04
C ARG A 42 9.52 -14.34 9.94
N THR A 43 9.07 -15.37 9.22
CA THR A 43 9.86 -16.59 8.99
C THR A 43 11.17 -16.28 8.26
N THR A 44 11.10 -15.49 7.18
CA THR A 44 12.28 -15.09 6.42
C THR A 44 13.26 -14.28 7.28
N LEU A 45 12.78 -13.34 8.09
CA LEU A 45 13.62 -12.56 8.99
C LEU A 45 14.34 -13.45 10.01
N ALA A 46 13.64 -14.43 10.59
CA ALA A 46 14.25 -15.40 11.50
C ALA A 46 15.31 -16.28 10.81
N LEU A 47 15.06 -16.70 9.56
CA LEU A 47 16.03 -17.48 8.77
C LEU A 47 17.30 -16.68 8.43
N LEU A 48 17.19 -15.35 8.35
CA LEU A 48 18.30 -14.44 8.11
C LEU A 48 18.97 -13.96 9.41
N ASP A 49 18.63 -14.57 10.55
CA ASP A 49 19.13 -14.19 11.88
C ASP A 49 18.91 -12.69 12.20
N CYS A 50 17.82 -12.13 11.70
CA CYS A 50 17.42 -10.75 11.98
C CYS A 50 16.67 -10.70 13.30
N GLU A 51 17.31 -10.19 14.35
CA GLU A 51 16.64 -9.91 15.62
C GLU A 51 15.63 -8.77 15.45
N VAL A 52 14.35 -9.07 15.64
CA VAL A 52 13.25 -8.10 15.58
C VAL A 52 12.63 -7.97 16.97
N HIS A 53 12.64 -6.76 17.50
CA HIS A 53 12.08 -6.44 18.82
C HIS A 53 10.57 -6.27 18.76
N SER A 54 10.04 -5.76 17.64
CA SER A 54 8.61 -5.67 17.41
C SER A 54 8.27 -5.83 15.93
N PHE A 55 7.27 -6.66 15.65
CA PHE A 55 6.70 -6.86 14.33
C PHE A 55 5.21 -6.46 14.36
N LEU A 56 4.84 -5.41 13.62
CA LEU A 56 3.48 -4.86 13.61
C LEU A 56 2.71 -5.22 12.32
N PRO A 57 1.76 -6.17 12.37
CA PRO A 57 0.83 -6.42 11.27
C PRO A 57 -0.33 -5.43 11.32
N ARG A 58 -0.33 -4.45 10.40
CA ARG A 58 -1.20 -3.28 10.45
C ARG A 58 -2.70 -3.59 10.40
N MET A 59 -3.11 -4.63 9.69
CA MET A 59 -4.53 -5.00 9.57
C MET A 59 -5.06 -5.78 10.78
N ARG A 60 -4.19 -6.20 11.71
CA ARG A 60 -4.56 -6.95 12.92
C ARG A 60 -4.42 -6.15 14.22
N ASP A 61 -3.94 -4.91 14.10
CA ASP A 61 -3.73 -4.02 15.23
C ASP A 61 -4.86 -2.98 15.23
N ASP A 62 -5.89 -3.21 16.04
CA ASP A 62 -7.03 -2.30 16.16
C ASP A 62 -6.57 -0.90 16.60
N ALA A 63 -5.52 -0.82 17.44
CA ALA A 63 -4.95 0.45 17.86
C ALA A 63 -4.27 1.18 16.69
N TYR A 64 -3.72 0.46 15.70
CA TYR A 64 -3.20 1.06 14.48
C TYR A 64 -4.31 1.73 13.66
N GLY A 65 -5.47 1.09 13.52
CA GLY A 65 -6.63 1.66 12.84
C GLY A 65 -7.14 2.93 13.51
N GLU A 66 -7.28 2.90 14.85
CA GLU A 66 -7.69 4.06 15.64
C GLU A 66 -6.68 5.22 15.55
N PHE A 67 -5.38 4.90 15.66
CA PHE A 67 -4.30 5.87 15.55
C PHE A 67 -4.28 6.53 14.17
N GLN A 68 -4.34 5.74 13.10
CA GLN A 68 -4.38 6.27 11.73
C GLN A 68 -5.58 7.21 11.55
N ALA A 69 -6.77 6.79 11.99
CA ALA A 69 -7.97 7.61 11.88
C ALA A 69 -7.84 8.92 12.69
N ALA A 70 -7.21 8.90 13.86
CA ALA A 70 -6.93 10.09 14.66
C ALA A 70 -5.96 11.05 13.95
N CYS A 71 -4.86 10.53 13.38
CA CYS A 71 -3.92 11.32 12.59
C CYS A 71 -4.59 11.96 11.37
N SER A 72 -5.37 11.19 10.61
CA SER A 72 -6.09 11.71 9.45
C SER A 72 -7.09 12.79 9.82
N ARG A 73 -7.86 12.62 10.90
CA ARG A 73 -8.78 13.66 11.40
C ARG A 73 -8.03 14.94 11.78
N SER A 74 -6.89 14.81 12.48
CA SER A 74 -6.06 15.95 12.86
C SER A 74 -5.54 16.70 11.62
N LEU A 75 -5.04 15.99 10.63
CA LEU A 75 -4.57 16.57 9.37
C LEU A 75 -5.70 17.29 8.61
N LEU A 76 -6.86 16.66 8.48
CA LEU A 76 -8.02 17.26 7.79
C LEU A 76 -8.61 18.47 8.53
N SER A 77 -8.42 18.56 9.85
CA SER A 77 -8.79 19.74 10.65
C SER A 77 -7.77 20.88 10.57
N SER A 78 -6.59 20.63 10.00
CA SER A 78 -5.53 21.61 9.86
C SER A 78 -5.62 22.34 8.51
N THR A 79 -4.88 23.45 8.37
CA THR A 79 -4.70 24.13 7.08
C THR A 79 -3.61 23.50 6.21
N ALA A 80 -3.01 22.39 6.64
CA ALA A 80 -1.91 21.74 5.94
C ALA A 80 -2.34 20.84 4.78
N VAL A 81 -3.66 20.59 4.63
CA VAL A 81 -4.21 19.70 3.60
C VAL A 81 -5.07 20.51 2.63
N ASP A 82 -4.77 20.38 1.34
CA ASP A 82 -5.60 20.89 0.24
C ASP A 82 -6.31 19.72 -0.44
N LEU A 83 -7.64 19.72 -0.41
CA LEU A 83 -8.46 18.66 -1.01
C LEU A 83 -8.74 18.99 -2.47
N ARG A 84 -8.35 18.08 -3.37
CA ARG A 84 -8.54 18.24 -4.82
C ARG A 84 -9.27 17.06 -5.43
N GLN A 85 -10.12 17.35 -6.40
CA GLN A 85 -10.70 16.33 -7.26
C GLN A 85 -9.83 16.18 -8.51
N ASN A 86 -9.55 14.94 -8.88
CA ASN A 86 -8.78 14.60 -10.08
C ASN A 86 -9.52 13.53 -10.88
N PRO A 87 -9.43 13.55 -12.22
CA PRO A 87 -9.95 12.46 -13.04
C PRO A 87 -9.19 11.17 -12.75
N ALA A 88 -9.91 10.04 -12.71
CA ALA A 88 -9.34 8.71 -12.56
C ALA A 88 -10.02 7.77 -13.57
N LEU A 89 -9.25 6.80 -14.08
CA LEU A 89 -9.83 5.66 -14.80
C LEU A 89 -10.54 4.78 -13.79
N PHE A 90 -11.74 4.31 -14.15
CA PHE A 90 -12.61 3.53 -13.27
C PHE A 90 -13.06 2.27 -13.98
N ASP A 91 -12.87 1.12 -13.34
CA ASP A 91 -13.43 -0.14 -13.77
C ASP A 91 -14.85 -0.27 -13.21
N ALA A 92 -15.84 -0.18 -14.08
CA ALA A 92 -17.25 -0.28 -13.70
C ALA A 92 -17.68 -1.71 -13.29
N VAL A 93 -16.96 -2.75 -13.71
CA VAL A 93 -17.26 -4.14 -13.37
C VAL A 93 -16.82 -4.44 -11.94
N GLN A 94 -15.61 -4.01 -11.59
CA GLN A 94 -15.04 -4.21 -10.26
C GLN A 94 -15.38 -3.08 -9.28
N ALA A 95 -15.93 -1.97 -9.79
CA ALA A 95 -16.23 -0.75 -9.04
C ALA A 95 -15.01 -0.14 -8.32
N ILE A 96 -13.84 -0.18 -8.97
CA ILE A 96 -12.57 0.34 -8.42
C ILE A 96 -11.94 1.40 -9.33
N ALA A 97 -11.19 2.31 -8.73
CA ALA A 97 -10.28 3.17 -9.47
C ALA A 97 -9.07 2.35 -9.96
N CYS A 98 -8.75 2.47 -11.24
CA CYS A 98 -7.63 1.75 -11.84
C CYS A 98 -6.29 2.37 -11.42
N THR A 99 -5.35 1.52 -11.01
CA THR A 99 -3.93 1.91 -10.90
C THR A 99 -3.24 1.71 -12.24
N ASN A 100 -2.09 2.36 -12.47
CA ASN A 100 -1.31 2.19 -13.71
C ASN A 100 -1.00 0.73 -14.04
N ARG A 101 -0.90 -0.15 -13.02
CA ARG A 101 -0.63 -1.58 -13.18
C ARG A 101 -1.82 -2.37 -13.74
N MET A 102 -3.03 -1.86 -13.58
CA MET A 102 -4.27 -2.51 -14.04
C MET A 102 -4.58 -2.21 -15.51
N LEU A 103 -3.84 -1.28 -16.13
CA LEU A 103 -4.04 -0.88 -17.50
C LEU A 103 -3.26 -1.82 -18.44
N ALA A 104 -3.96 -2.70 -19.13
CA ALA A 104 -3.39 -3.38 -20.29
C ALA A 104 -3.35 -2.38 -21.46
N THR A 105 -2.19 -1.77 -21.73
CA THR A 105 -2.04 -0.85 -22.86
C THR A 105 -1.38 -1.55 -24.04
N SER A 106 -1.97 -1.39 -25.23
CA SER A 106 -1.17 -1.28 -26.45
C SER A 106 -0.57 0.12 -26.47
N ALA A 107 0.73 0.25 -26.80
CA ALA A 107 1.41 1.54 -26.86
C ALA A 107 0.61 2.53 -27.72
N PRO A 108 0.46 3.80 -27.30
CA PRO A 108 -0.18 4.80 -28.15
C PRO A 108 0.67 4.96 -29.42
N ILE A 109 0.03 4.82 -30.59
CA ILE A 109 0.63 5.20 -31.87
C ILE A 109 1.08 6.64 -31.75
N ALA A 110 2.37 6.89 -32.00
CA ALA A 110 2.92 8.23 -32.06
C ALA A 110 2.18 9.05 -33.14
N ALA A 111 1.36 10.00 -32.71
CA ALA A 111 0.85 11.04 -33.58
C ALA A 111 1.02 12.39 -32.87
N ALA A 112 2.22 12.94 -32.98
CA ALA A 112 2.45 14.36 -32.84
C ALA A 112 3.18 14.83 -34.11
N PRO A 113 2.54 15.60 -35.00
CA PRO A 113 3.31 16.40 -35.95
C PRO A 113 4.01 17.50 -35.14
N LEU A 114 5.34 17.51 -35.24
CA LEU A 114 6.17 18.64 -34.82
C LEU A 114 5.61 19.93 -35.46
N GLY A 115 5.54 20.98 -34.65
CA GLY A 115 4.81 22.21 -34.94
C GLY A 115 5.14 22.89 -36.26
N GLN A 116 4.15 23.61 -36.77
CA GLN A 116 4.34 24.68 -37.75
C GLN A 116 3.91 25.99 -37.08
N HIS A 117 4.88 26.69 -36.51
CA HIS A 117 4.82 28.14 -36.39
C HIS A 117 5.48 28.71 -37.65
N LEU A 118 4.66 29.27 -38.53
CA LEU A 118 5.00 30.38 -39.42
C LEU A 118 3.93 31.45 -39.22
#